data_AF-A0A940NIP8-F1
#
_entry.id   AF-A0A940NIP8-F1
#
_cell.length_a   1.000
_cell.length_b   1.000
_cell.length_c   1.000
_cell.angle_alpha   90.00
_cell.angle_beta   90.00
_cell.angle_gamma   90.00
#
_symmetry.space_group_name_H-M   'P 1'
#
loop_
_entity.id
_entity.type
_entity.pdbx_description
1 polymer ?
#
loop_
_entity_poly.entity_id
_entity_poly.type
_entity_poly.pdbx_seq_one_letter_code
_entity_poly.pdbx_strand_id
1 'polypeptide(L)' 'MTSRPHTIDGDELAVNALRRMENEVQKLSVLPVLSNKVFVGLLRIHDLLSFC' A
#
# COMPACT_ATOMS: atom_id res chain seq x y z
N MET A 1 17.51 -3.99 -2.22
CA MET A 1 16.63 -3.85 -1.04
C MET A 1 16.21 -2.40 -0.91
N THR A 2 14.92 -2.12 -0.73
CA THR A 2 14.40 -0.76 -0.54
C THR A 2 14.59 -0.36 0.93
N SER A 3 15.35 0.70 1.19
CA SER A 3 15.76 1.08 2.54
C SER A 3 14.65 1.73 3.38
N ARG A 4 13.61 2.28 2.73
CA ARG A 4 12.46 2.94 3.36
C ARG A 4 11.19 2.67 2.54
N PRO A 5 10.48 1.56 2.79
CA PRO A 5 9.24 1.29 2.09
C PRO A 5 8.16 2.30 2.51
N HIS A 6 7.33 2.74 1.56
CA HIS A 6 6.12 3.50 1.87
C HIS A 6 5.08 2.52 2.41
N THR A 7 4.50 2.82 3.57
CA THR A 7 3.52 1.95 4.25
C THR A 7 2.19 2.66 4.43
N ILE A 8 1.16 1.89 4.77
CA ILE A 8 -0.18 2.38 5.12
C ILE A 8 -0.63 1.80 6.45
N ASP A 9 -1.50 2.52 7.16
CA ASP A 9 -2.12 1.99 8.37
C ASP A 9 -3.23 0.98 8.04
N GLY A 10 -3.40 -0.05 8.88
CA GLY A 10 -4.40 -1.10 8.70
C GLY A 10 -5.84 -0.61 8.78
N ASP A 11 -6.09 0.50 9.46
CA ASP A 11 -7.44 1.10 9.57
C ASP A 11 -7.70 2.17 8.48
N GLU A 12 -6.76 2.40 7.57
CA GLU A 12 -6.88 3.40 6.51
C GLU A 12 -7.77 2.92 5.33
N LEU A 13 -8.46 3.86 4.68
CA LEU A 13 -9.33 3.54 3.54
C LEU A 13 -8.54 3.04 2.33
N ALA A 14 -9.06 2.00 1.67
CA ALA A 14 -8.49 1.43 0.45
C ALA A 14 -8.30 2.44 -0.69
N VAL A 15 -9.18 3.45 -0.80
CA VAL A 15 -9.03 4.53 -1.81
C VAL A 15 -7.79 5.39 -1.56
N ASN A 16 -7.40 5.59 -0.29
CA ASN A 16 -6.18 6.30 0.04
C ASN A 16 -4.95 5.45 -0.30
N ALA A 17 -5.04 4.13 -0.07
CA ALA A 17 -4.00 3.20 -0.50
C ALA A 17 -3.77 3.27 -2.01
N LEU A 18 -4.86 3.26 -2.80
CA LEU A 18 -4.78 3.38 -4.25
C LEU A 18 -4.16 4.71 -4.68
N ARG A 19 -4.64 5.83 -4.14
CA ARG A 19 -4.06 7.16 -4.42
C ARG A 19 -2.58 7.22 -4.06
N ARG A 20 -2.17 6.56 -2.98
CA ARG A 20 -0.76 6.49 -2.59
C ARG A 20 0.05 5.61 -3.54
N MET A 21 -0.50 4.53 -4.06
CA MET A 21 0.16 3.72 -5.11
C MET A 21 0.34 4.49 -6.43
N GLU A 22 -0.62 5.36 -6.78
CA GLU A 22 -0.66 6.10 -8.04
C GLU A 22 0.20 7.38 -8.04
N ASN A 23 0.19 8.14 -6.94
CA ASN A 23 0.83 9.46 -6.87
C ASN A 23 2.34 9.42 -6.55
N GLU A 24 2.89 8.24 -6.25
CA GLU A 24 4.31 8.10 -5.98
C GLU A 24 5.12 8.11 -7.28
N VAL A 25 6.25 8.83 -7.27
CA VAL A 25 7.17 8.99 -8.42
C VAL A 25 7.59 7.64 -9.02
N GLN A 26 7.62 6.61 -8.17
CA GLN A 26 7.73 5.21 -8.58
C GLN A 26 6.41 4.53 -8.25
N LYS A 27 5.62 4.19 -9.28
CA LYS A 27 4.36 3.47 -9.12
C LYS A 27 4.56 2.23 -8.24
N LEU A 28 3.92 2.20 -7.09
CA LEU A 28 4.07 1.13 -6.12
C LEU A 28 3.04 0.03 -6.40
N SER A 29 3.49 -1.15 -6.80
CA SER A 29 2.59 -2.31 -6.97
C SER A 29 2.20 -2.97 -5.65
N VAL A 30 2.91 -2.66 -4.56
CA VAL A 30 2.75 -3.27 -3.23
C VAL A 30 2.94 -2.21 -2.15
N LEU A 31 2.04 -2.18 -1.16
CA LEU A 31 2.19 -1.44 0.09
C LEU A 31 2.22 -2.39 1.29
N PRO A 32 3.24 -2.32 2.16
CA PRO A 32 3.19 -2.91 3.49
C PRO A 32 2.13 -2.20 4.35
N VAL A 33 1.33 -3.01 5.03
CA VAL A 33 0.33 -2.56 5.99
C VAL A 33 0.93 -2.70 7.39
N LEU A 34 0.91 -1.59 8.13
CA LEU A 34 1.33 -1.55 9.53
C LEU A 34 0.10 -1.29 10.41
N SER A 35 0.08 -1.88 11.59
CA SER A 35 -0.82 -1.49 12.68
C SER A 35 0.01 -1.31 13.93
N ASN A 36 -0.06 -0.14 14.58
CA ASN A 36 0.77 0.19 15.74
C ASN A 36 2.29 -0.05 15.49
N LYS A 37 2.77 0.29 14.28
CA LYS A 37 4.15 0.05 13.80
C LYS A 37 4.57 -1.42 13.66
N VAL A 38 3.64 -2.35 13.82
CA VAL A 38 3.86 -3.78 13.57
C VAL A 38 3.40 -4.09 12.16
N PHE A 39 4.21 -4.85 11.42
CA PHE A 39 3.83 -5.35 10.10
C PHE A 39 2.74 -6.41 10.23
N VAL A 40 1.60 -6.17 9.57
CA VAL A 40 0.43 -7.07 9.64
C VAL A 40 0.08 -7.68 8.28
N GLY A 41 0.63 -7.17 7.19
CA GLY A 41 0.40 -7.73 5.86
C GLY A 41 0.86 -6.84 4.71
N LEU A 42 0.49 -7.24 3.50
CA LEU A 42 0.77 -6.52 2.26
C LEU A 42 -0.53 -6.31 1.49
N LEU A 43 -0.68 -5.15 0.88
CA LEU A 43 -1.75 -4.81 -0.04
C LEU A 43 -1.14 -4.59 -1.42
N ARG A 44 -1.60 -5.31 -2.44
CA ARG A 44 -1.13 -5.13 -3.82
C ARG A 44 -2.16 -4.35 -4.62
N ILE A 45 -1.67 -3.63 -5.63
CA ILE A 45 -2.56 -2.87 -6.51
C ILE A 45 -3.59 -3.75 -7.22
N HIS A 46 -3.22 -5.00 -7.55
CA HIS A 46 -4.10 -5.98 -8.17
C HIS A 46 -5.25 -6.42 -7.24
N ASP A 47 -5.06 -6.36 -5.92
CA ASP A 47 -6.10 -6.68 -4.95
C ASP A 47 -7.17 -5.56 -4.91
N LEU A 48 -6.79 -4.32 -5.25
CA LEU A 48 -7.67 -3.14 -5.31
C LEU A 48 -8.35 -2.96 -6.68
N LEU A 49 -7.64 -3.28 -7.76
CA LEU A 49 -8.09 -3.09 -9.13
C LEU A 49 -8.75 -4.34 -9.72
N SER A 50 -9.39 -5.19 -8.91
CA SER A 50 -10.09 -6.40 -9.38
C SER A 50 -11.32 -6.05 -10.23
N PHE A 51 -11.07 -5.55 -11.44
CA PHE A 51 -11.99 -5.34 -12.55
C PHE A 51 -11.18 -5.37 -13.86
N CYS A 52 -10.85 -6.58 -14.34
CA CYS A 52 -10.75 -6.95 -15.76
C CYS A 52 -10.53 -8.46 -15.88
#